data_AF-A0A165WW21-F1
#
_entry.id   AF-A0A165WW21-F1
#
_cell.length_a   1.000
_cell.length_b   1.000
_cell.length_c   1.000
_cell.angle_alpha   90.00
_cell.angle_beta   90.00
_cell.angle_gamma   90.00
#
_symmetry.space_group_name_H-M   'P 1'
#
loop_
_entity.id
_entity.type
_entity.pdbx_description
1 polymer ?
#
loop_
_entity_poly.entity_id
_entity_poly.type
_entity_poly.pdbx_seq_one_letter_code
_entity_poly.pdbx_strand_id
1 'polypeptide(L)'
;WGGAEEQAAEIANGNASAKNWVEEAERIIKNATNAAESSLPPSSSPPPTSDSMDVDLDDLDDDDYYDHQRRQEMLHAQDGEDWELEYATYSKDLARDVERDTDLVKWWSENAARYPVLSRIALDVLPVQASSVPCERLFSAAKHIATDQRSRLGTDKFEQLQLLKFAWRGNLVNVAEENALYEEE
;
A
#
# COMPACT_ATOMS: atom_id res chain seq x y z
N TRP A 1 5.67 20.88 -1.20
CA TRP A 1 5.88 20.64 0.24
C TRP A 1 7.12 19.79 0.40
N GLY A 2 8.13 20.26 1.14
CA GLY A 2 9.40 19.56 1.41
C GLY A 2 10.51 19.69 0.36
N GLY A 3 10.46 20.70 -0.53
CA GLY A 3 11.50 20.95 -1.54
C GLY A 3 12.66 21.83 -1.04
N ALA A 4 13.67 22.07 -1.88
CA ALA A 4 14.88 22.80 -1.52
C ALA A 4 14.62 24.24 -1.03
N GLU A 5 13.65 24.95 -1.63
CA GLU A 5 13.26 26.30 -1.21
C GLU A 5 12.63 26.32 0.18
N GLU A 6 11.82 25.31 0.49
CA GLU A 6 11.14 25.18 1.78
C GLU A 6 12.11 24.73 2.88
N GLN A 7 13.06 23.85 2.55
CA GLN A 7 14.18 23.51 3.42
C GLN A 7 15.01 24.75 3.77
N ALA A 8 15.38 25.56 2.78
CA ALA A 8 16.14 26.79 2.99
C ALA A 8 15.38 27.81 3.85
N ALA A 9 14.06 27.94 3.64
CA ALA A 9 13.20 28.79 4.45
C ALA A 9 13.08 28.31 5.91
N GLU A 10 13.01 27.00 6.14
CA GLU A 10 12.98 26.43 7.50
C GLU A 10 14.32 26.54 8.23
N ILE A 11 15.45 26.35 7.52
CA ILE A 11 16.79 26.60 8.08
C ILE A 11 16.94 28.08 8.47
N ALA A 12 16.46 28.99 7.63
CA ALA A 12 16.48 30.43 7.92
C ALA A 12 15.60 30.80 9.13
N ASN A 13 14.51 30.07 9.36
CA ASN A 13 13.64 30.20 10.53
C ASN A 13 14.17 29.49 11.79
N GLY A 14 15.38 28.93 11.75
CA GLY A 14 16.07 28.35 12.91
C GLY A 14 15.91 26.83 13.08
N ASN A 15 15.31 26.13 12.11
CA ASN A 15 15.25 24.67 12.11
C ASN A 15 16.50 24.10 11.41
N ALA A 16 17.58 23.87 12.17
CA ALA A 16 18.81 23.28 11.66
C ALA A 16 18.66 21.85 11.12
N SER A 17 17.54 21.19 11.44
CA SER A 17 17.23 19.80 11.07
C SER A 17 16.32 19.69 9.86
N ALA A 18 15.95 20.80 9.21
CA ALA A 18 15.04 20.77 8.07
C ALA A 18 15.63 19.94 6.93
N LYS A 19 14.85 18.99 6.42
CA LYS A 19 15.26 18.02 5.43
C LYS A 19 14.51 18.26 4.13
N ASN A 20 15.22 18.21 3.00
CA ASN A 20 14.61 18.16 1.69
C ASN A 20 14.03 16.75 1.47
N TRP A 21 12.73 16.63 1.72
CA TRP A 21 12.02 15.36 1.59
C TRP A 21 11.86 14.94 0.12
N VAL A 22 11.92 15.88 -0.83
CA VAL A 22 11.90 15.57 -2.27
C VAL A 22 13.20 14.88 -2.70
N GLU A 23 14.35 15.45 -2.35
CA GLU A 23 15.66 14.82 -2.63
C GLU A 23 15.81 13.48 -1.90
N GLU A 24 15.33 13.39 -0.67
CA GLU A 24 15.39 12.14 0.08
C GLU A 24 14.51 11.05 -0.54
N ALA A 25 13.32 11.39 -1.01
CA ALA A 25 12.44 10.46 -1.72
C ALA A 25 13.10 9.98 -3.02
N GLU A 26 13.67 10.89 -3.82
CA GLU A 26 14.41 10.51 -5.01
C GLU A 26 15.61 9.60 -4.72
N ARG A 27 16.34 9.88 -3.63
CA ARG A 27 17.46 9.06 -3.19
C ARG A 27 17.01 7.65 -2.80
N ILE A 28 15.89 7.53 -2.10
CA ILE A 28 15.32 6.24 -1.69
C ILE A 28 14.92 5.43 -2.92
N ILE A 29 14.24 6.05 -3.88
CA ILE A 29 13.83 5.40 -5.14
C ILE A 29 15.07 4.90 -5.90
N LYS A 30 16.06 5.78 -6.13
CA LYS A 30 17.31 5.43 -6.81
C LYS A 30 18.06 4.30 -6.11
N ASN A 31 18.10 4.28 -4.78
CA ASN A 31 18.79 3.22 -4.05
C ASN A 31 18.04 1.88 -4.16
N ALA A 32 16.71 1.91 -4.07
CA ALA A 32 15.88 0.71 -4.21
C ALA A 32 16.01 0.09 -5.61
N THR A 33 16.02 0.92 -6.66
CA THR A 33 16.16 0.45 -8.05
C THR A 33 17.57 -0.09 -8.33
N ASN A 34 18.63 0.62 -7.90
CA ASN A 34 20.01 0.13 -8.07
C ASN A 34 20.29 -1.16 -7.28
N ALA A 35 19.67 -1.34 -6.11
CA ALA A 35 19.78 -2.58 -5.35
C ALA A 35 19.07 -3.75 -6.06
N ALA A 36 17.92 -3.48 -6.70
CA ALA A 36 17.24 -4.45 -7.54
C ALA A 36 18.12 -4.83 -8.76
N GLU A 37 18.76 -3.86 -9.42
CA GLU A 37 19.65 -4.09 -10.56
C GLU A 37 20.95 -4.82 -10.19
N SER A 38 21.56 -4.49 -9.05
CA SER A 38 22.83 -5.07 -8.59
C SER A 38 22.68 -6.51 -8.08
N SER A 39 21.45 -6.94 -7.77
CA SER A 39 21.15 -8.32 -7.40
C SER A 39 20.85 -9.24 -8.60
N LEU A 40 20.82 -8.69 -9.82
CA LEU A 40 20.70 -9.48 -11.04
C LEU A 40 22.07 -10.09 -11.41
N PRO A 41 22.15 -11.41 -11.67
CA PRO A 41 23.39 -12.01 -12.15
C PRO A 41 23.74 -11.45 -13.54
N PRO A 42 25.04 -11.29 -13.89
CA PRO A 42 25.41 -10.87 -15.23
C PRO A 42 24.91 -11.91 -16.23
N SER A 43 24.09 -11.46 -17.18
CA SER A 43 23.65 -12.19 -18.36
C SER A 43 24.86 -12.87 -19.04
N SER A 44 25.05 -14.16 -18.77
CA SER A 44 25.90 -15.02 -19.58
C SER A 44 25.26 -16.41 -19.70
N SER A 45 24.79 -16.67 -20.91
CA SER A 45 24.23 -17.92 -21.45
C SER A 45 22.74 -18.16 -21.17
N PRO A 46 21.94 -18.50 -22.21
CA PRO A 46 20.57 -18.92 -22.03
C PRO A 46 20.56 -20.20 -21.18
N PRO A 47 19.68 -20.35 -20.19
CA PRO A 47 19.53 -21.61 -19.49
C PRO A 47 19.07 -22.68 -20.50
N PRO A 48 19.50 -23.93 -20.34
CA PRO A 48 18.97 -25.01 -21.16
C PRO A 48 17.46 -25.05 -20.94
N THR A 49 16.72 -25.09 -22.04
CA THR A 49 15.30 -25.41 -22.07
C THR A 49 15.05 -26.69 -21.27
N SER A 50 14.57 -26.53 -20.04
CA SER A 50 13.90 -27.54 -19.24
C SER A 50 12.53 -26.93 -19.01
N ASP A 51 11.64 -27.12 -19.97
CA ASP A 51 10.54 -28.07 -19.83
C ASP A 51 9.54 -27.55 -18.80
N SER A 52 8.35 -27.27 -19.31
CA SER A 52 7.16 -26.79 -18.59
C SER A 52 6.99 -27.51 -17.26
N MET A 53 7.41 -26.89 -16.17
CA MET A 53 6.78 -27.16 -14.89
C MET A 53 5.55 -26.25 -14.85
N ASP A 54 4.43 -26.79 -15.32
CA ASP A 54 3.11 -26.31 -14.92
C ASP A 54 3.08 -26.33 -13.39
N VAL A 55 3.30 -25.17 -12.77
CA VAL A 55 3.09 -25.00 -11.34
C VAL A 55 1.57 -25.00 -11.18
N ASP A 56 1.01 -26.02 -10.57
CA ASP A 56 -0.43 -26.10 -10.29
C ASP A 56 -0.82 -24.86 -9.45
N LEU A 57 -1.40 -23.86 -10.10
CA LEU A 57 -1.86 -22.61 -9.49
C LEU A 57 -2.92 -22.86 -8.41
N ASP A 58 -3.53 -24.04 -8.40
CA ASP A 58 -4.54 -24.49 -7.43
C ASP A 58 -3.94 -24.96 -6.08
N ASP A 59 -2.61 -25.11 -5.95
CA ASP A 59 -1.94 -25.63 -4.74
C ASP A 59 -1.04 -24.58 -4.04
N LEU A 60 -1.11 -23.31 -4.45
CA LEU A 60 -0.42 -22.19 -3.80
C LEU A 60 -1.33 -21.57 -2.73
N ASP A 61 -0.74 -21.08 -1.63
CA ASP A 61 -1.48 -20.24 -0.70
C ASP A 61 -1.80 -18.86 -1.33
N ASP A 62 -2.80 -18.16 -0.78
CA ASP A 62 -3.26 -16.87 -1.32
C ASP A 62 -2.13 -15.81 -1.41
N ASP A 63 -1.16 -15.86 -0.48
CA ASP A 63 -0.04 -14.92 -0.43
C ASP A 63 1.01 -15.25 -1.51
N ASP A 64 1.35 -16.53 -1.67
CA ASP A 64 2.30 -17.05 -2.66
C ASP A 64 1.77 -16.88 -4.10
N TYR A 65 0.45 -16.95 -4.31
CA TYR A 65 -0.17 -16.68 -5.60
C TYR A 65 0.01 -15.22 -6.03
N TYR A 66 -0.26 -14.27 -5.14
CA TYR A 66 -0.09 -12.83 -5.43
C TYR A 66 1.37 -12.51 -5.76
N ASP A 67 2.30 -13.07 -4.97
CA ASP A 67 3.73 -12.91 -5.15
C ASP A 67 4.24 -13.49 -6.48
N HIS A 68 3.70 -14.64 -6.89
CA HIS A 68 4.04 -15.29 -8.16
C HIS A 68 3.53 -14.49 -9.36
N GLN A 69 2.27 -14.06 -9.32
CA GLN A 69 1.67 -13.25 -10.37
C GLN A 69 2.41 -11.92 -10.54
N ARG A 70 2.73 -11.24 -9.42
CA ARG A 70 3.51 -10.00 -9.44
C ARG A 70 4.89 -10.19 -10.05
N ARG A 71 5.57 -11.31 -9.74
CA ARG A 71 6.86 -11.67 -10.36
C ARG A 71 6.74 -11.87 -11.86
N GLN A 72 5.71 -12.57 -12.34
CA GLN A 72 5.46 -12.73 -13.77
C GLN A 72 5.17 -11.39 -14.45
N GLU A 73 4.33 -10.55 -13.85
CA GLU A 73 4.04 -9.21 -14.37
C GLU A 73 5.30 -8.32 -14.42
N MET A 74 6.21 -8.44 -13.46
CA MET A 74 7.50 -7.74 -13.50
C MET A 74 8.44 -8.27 -14.59
N LEU A 75 8.45 -9.58 -14.84
CA LEU A 75 9.21 -10.16 -15.95
C LEU A 75 8.66 -9.70 -17.30
N HIS A 76 7.34 -9.59 -17.43
CA HIS A 76 6.69 -9.03 -18.62
C HIS A 76 6.88 -7.51 -18.74
N ALA A 77 7.06 -6.79 -17.63
CA ALA A 77 7.33 -5.35 -17.62
C ALA A 77 8.78 -5.00 -18.04
N GLN A 78 9.71 -5.96 -18.11
CA GLN A 78 11.06 -5.71 -18.64
C GLN A 78 11.06 -5.28 -20.12
N ASP A 79 9.98 -5.55 -20.85
CA ASP A 79 9.80 -5.13 -22.24
C ASP A 79 8.95 -3.84 -22.38
N GLY A 80 8.48 -3.24 -21.29
CA GLY A 80 7.46 -2.18 -21.30
C GLY A 80 7.77 -0.97 -20.41
N GLU A 81 8.24 0.09 -21.07
CA GLU A 81 8.33 1.50 -20.63
C GLU A 81 9.28 1.86 -19.46
N ASP A 82 10.13 2.84 -19.77
CA ASP A 82 11.09 3.45 -18.86
C ASP A 82 10.36 4.23 -17.75
N TRP A 83 10.37 3.70 -16.53
CA TRP A 83 9.78 4.33 -15.35
C TRP A 83 10.32 5.75 -15.12
N GLU A 84 11.54 6.07 -15.58
CA GLU A 84 12.10 7.42 -15.52
C GLU A 84 11.31 8.41 -16.39
N LEU A 85 10.88 7.97 -17.58
CA LEU A 85 10.07 8.77 -18.48
C LEU A 85 8.65 8.97 -17.94
N GLU A 86 8.06 7.93 -17.35
CA GLU A 86 6.78 7.99 -16.66
C GLU A 86 6.83 8.99 -15.50
N TYR A 87 7.86 8.88 -14.64
CA TYR A 87 8.10 9.81 -13.54
C TYR A 87 8.33 11.24 -14.02
N ALA A 88 9.14 11.44 -15.06
CA ALA A 88 9.36 12.78 -15.62
C ALA A 88 8.07 13.39 -16.18
N THR A 89 7.16 12.56 -16.70
CA THR A 89 5.84 12.97 -17.17
C THR A 89 4.94 13.36 -16.00
N TYR A 90 4.84 12.50 -14.98
CA TYR A 90 4.07 12.77 -13.76
C TYR A 90 4.55 14.03 -13.02
N SER A 91 5.87 14.20 -12.90
CA SER A 91 6.48 15.37 -12.22
C SER A 91 6.16 16.69 -12.93
N LYS A 92 6.14 16.69 -14.27
CA LYS A 92 5.76 17.86 -15.07
C LYS A 92 4.25 18.12 -15.06
N ASP A 93 3.46 17.05 -15.03
CA ASP A 93 2.01 17.11 -15.00
C ASP A 93 1.47 16.94 -13.58
N LEU A 94 2.14 17.58 -12.60
CA LEU A 94 1.74 17.55 -11.19
C LEU A 94 0.25 17.86 -11.12
N ALA A 95 -0.55 16.82 -10.87
CA ALA A 95 -1.94 16.76 -11.26
C ALA A 95 -2.70 17.95 -10.70
N ARG A 96 -3.08 18.89 -11.57
CA ARG A 96 -3.75 20.14 -11.21
C ARG A 96 -5.12 19.91 -10.55
N ASP A 97 -5.64 18.70 -10.71
CA ASP A 97 -6.96 18.28 -10.27
C ASP A 97 -6.92 17.53 -8.93
N VAL A 98 -5.76 17.43 -8.27
CA VAL A 98 -5.65 16.81 -6.93
C VAL A 98 -5.81 17.88 -5.85
N GLU A 99 -7.00 17.91 -5.25
CA GLU A 99 -7.31 18.72 -4.07
C GLU A 99 -6.98 17.96 -2.77
N ARG A 100 -6.95 18.66 -1.64
CA ARG A 100 -6.60 18.10 -0.31
C ARG A 100 -7.47 16.90 0.08
N ASP A 101 -8.74 16.92 -0.31
CA ASP A 101 -9.73 15.92 0.10
C ASP A 101 -9.93 14.85 -1.01
N THR A 102 -9.05 14.80 -2.01
CA THR A 102 -9.09 13.79 -3.07
C THR A 102 -8.69 12.42 -2.51
N ASP A 103 -9.48 11.40 -2.83
CA ASP A 103 -9.10 10.01 -2.57
C ASP A 103 -7.95 9.61 -3.50
N LEU A 104 -6.73 9.62 -2.95
CA LEU A 104 -5.52 9.30 -3.71
C LEU A 104 -5.50 7.84 -4.20
N VAL A 105 -6.06 6.90 -3.43
CA VAL A 105 -6.12 5.48 -3.84
C VAL A 105 -7.01 5.36 -5.06
N LYS A 106 -8.19 5.99 -5.03
CA LYS A 106 -9.08 6.04 -6.18
C LYS A 106 -8.44 6.75 -7.38
N TRP A 107 -7.77 7.89 -7.15
CA TRP A 107 -7.11 8.64 -8.21
C TRP A 107 -6.03 7.81 -8.92
N TRP A 108 -5.17 7.12 -8.18
CA TRP A 108 -4.13 6.25 -8.76
C TRP A 108 -4.74 5.04 -9.47
N SER A 109 -5.87 4.50 -9.00
CA SER A 109 -6.61 3.46 -9.69
C SER A 109 -7.17 3.92 -11.03
N GLU A 110 -7.75 5.14 -11.10
CA GLU A 110 -8.28 5.72 -12.33
C GLU A 110 -7.18 6.11 -13.33
N ASN A 111 -5.99 6.46 -12.83
CA ASN A 111 -4.84 6.87 -13.64
C ASN A 111 -3.86 5.73 -13.96
N ALA A 112 -4.17 4.49 -13.59
CA ALA A 112 -3.29 3.33 -13.80
C ALA A 112 -2.97 3.06 -15.28
N ALA A 113 -3.87 3.43 -16.20
CA ALA A 113 -3.61 3.31 -17.64
C ALA A 113 -2.59 4.36 -18.15
N ARG A 114 -2.48 5.50 -17.46
CA ARG A 114 -1.57 6.60 -17.81
C ARG A 114 -0.21 6.47 -17.13
N TYR A 115 -0.20 5.91 -15.92
CA TYR A 115 0.97 5.75 -15.07
C TYR A 115 1.07 4.31 -14.57
N PRO A 116 1.37 3.32 -15.46
CA PRO A 116 1.27 1.90 -15.12
C PRO A 116 2.29 1.45 -14.06
N VAL A 117 3.50 2.03 -14.02
CA VAL A 117 4.52 1.66 -13.03
C VAL A 117 4.28 2.40 -11.72
N LEU A 118 4.01 3.71 -11.77
CA LEU A 118 3.83 4.52 -10.58
C LEU A 118 2.51 4.21 -9.86
N SER A 119 1.43 3.88 -10.58
CA SER A 119 0.17 3.50 -9.95
C SER A 119 0.29 2.24 -9.12
N ARG A 120 1.08 1.26 -9.57
CA ARG A 120 1.35 0.04 -8.81
C ARG A 120 2.07 0.36 -7.50
N ILE A 121 3.12 1.17 -7.56
CA ILE A 121 3.86 1.61 -6.37
C ILE A 121 2.96 2.41 -5.42
N ALA A 122 2.16 3.34 -5.96
CA ALA A 122 1.27 4.17 -5.17
C ALA A 122 0.17 3.35 -4.50
N LEU A 123 -0.42 2.39 -5.20
CA LEU A 123 -1.46 1.50 -4.64
C LEU A 123 -0.90 0.49 -3.64
N ASP A 124 0.38 0.14 -3.71
CA ASP A 124 1.06 -0.66 -2.68
C ASP A 124 1.31 0.17 -1.40
N VAL A 125 1.67 1.45 -1.53
CA VAL A 125 2.14 2.28 -0.40
C VAL A 125 1.02 3.08 0.28
N LEU A 126 0.09 3.68 -0.48
CA LEU A 126 -0.92 4.58 0.06
C LEU A 126 -1.92 3.92 1.02
N PRO A 127 -2.38 2.67 0.81
CA PRO A 127 -3.30 2.02 1.75
C PRO A 127 -2.65 1.66 3.10
N VAL A 128 -1.31 1.66 3.17
CA VAL A 128 -0.57 1.33 4.39
C VAL A 128 -0.92 2.34 5.48
N GLN A 129 -1.39 1.83 6.61
CA GLN A 129 -1.73 2.65 7.76
C GLN A 129 -0.47 3.28 8.35
N ALA A 130 -0.45 4.61 8.48
CA ALA A 130 0.68 5.33 9.06
C ALA A 130 0.87 5.08 10.58
N SER A 131 -0.09 4.44 11.25
CA SER A 131 -0.04 4.17 12.68
C SER A 131 -0.57 2.79 13.03
N SER A 132 -0.19 2.27 14.21
CA SER A 132 -0.73 1.04 14.80
C SER A 132 -2.13 1.21 15.40
N VAL A 133 -2.67 2.43 15.46
CA VAL A 133 -3.96 2.74 16.11
C VAL A 133 -5.12 1.89 15.56
N PRO A 134 -5.27 1.66 14.24
CA PRO A 134 -6.31 0.78 13.71
C PRO A 134 -6.18 -0.64 14.25
N CYS A 135 -4.97 -1.18 14.34
CA CYS A 135 -4.69 -2.51 14.90
C CYS A 135 -4.98 -2.55 16.41
N GLU A 136 -4.59 -1.52 17.16
CA GLU A 136 -4.89 -1.42 18.60
C GLU A 136 -6.40 -1.35 18.87
N ARG A 137 -7.13 -0.59 18.04
CA ARG A 137 -8.60 -0.53 18.10
C ARG A 137 -9.20 -1.89 17.76
N LEU A 138 -8.69 -2.58 16.74
CA LEU A 138 -9.11 -3.93 16.39
C LEU A 138 -8.90 -4.87 17.57
N PHE A 139 -7.71 -4.94 18.16
CA PHE A 139 -7.40 -5.82 19.30
C PHE A 139 -8.20 -5.47 20.56
N SER A 140 -8.36 -4.18 20.86
CA SER A 140 -9.19 -3.73 21.98
C SER A 140 -10.64 -4.19 21.80
N ALA A 141 -11.18 -4.05 20.59
CA ALA A 141 -12.52 -4.51 20.27
C ALA A 141 -12.62 -6.04 20.19
N ALA A 142 -11.51 -6.73 19.92
CA ALA A 142 -11.42 -8.18 19.85
C ALA A 142 -11.54 -8.83 21.24
N LYS A 143 -11.15 -8.12 22.31
CA LYS A 143 -11.32 -8.54 23.70
C LYS A 143 -12.78 -8.86 24.06
N HIS A 144 -13.75 -8.20 23.42
CA HIS A 144 -15.18 -8.50 23.64
C HIS A 144 -15.62 -9.82 23.00
N ILE A 145 -14.87 -10.35 22.05
CA ILE A 145 -15.11 -11.66 21.44
C ILE A 145 -14.36 -12.75 22.21
N ALA A 146 -13.10 -12.49 22.58
CA ALA A 146 -12.26 -13.36 23.41
C ALA A 146 -12.45 -13.11 24.92
N THR A 147 -13.69 -13.20 25.41
CA THR A 147 -13.99 -13.09 26.85
C THR A 147 -13.67 -14.40 27.60
N ASP A 148 -13.40 -14.35 28.91
CA ASP A 148 -13.15 -15.54 29.75
C ASP A 148 -14.27 -16.60 29.66
N GLN A 149 -15.53 -16.16 29.54
CA GLN A 149 -16.69 -17.03 29.36
C GLN A 149 -16.73 -17.75 27.99
N ARG A 150 -15.92 -17.28 27.03
CA ARG A 150 -15.77 -17.83 25.67
C ARG A 150 -14.37 -18.38 25.44
N SER A 151 -13.67 -18.81 26.49
CA SER A 151 -12.31 -19.36 26.44
C SER A 151 -12.14 -20.65 25.59
N ARG A 152 -13.24 -21.27 25.15
CA ARG A 152 -13.24 -22.42 24.21
C ARG A 152 -13.41 -22.02 22.74
N LEU A 153 -13.44 -20.71 22.45
CA LEU A 153 -13.50 -20.17 21.10
C LEU A 153 -12.10 -20.32 20.47
N GLY A 154 -11.89 -21.41 19.73
CA GLY A 154 -10.64 -21.64 18.99
C GLY A 154 -10.34 -20.53 17.97
N THR A 155 -9.10 -20.50 17.49
CA THR A 155 -8.55 -19.49 16.56
C THR A 155 -9.43 -19.26 15.34
N ASP A 156 -9.87 -20.34 14.69
CA ASP A 156 -10.60 -20.25 13.42
C ASP A 156 -11.97 -19.59 13.60
N LYS A 157 -12.67 -19.92 14.71
CA LYS A 157 -13.97 -19.32 15.03
C LYS A 157 -13.82 -17.87 15.45
N PHE A 158 -12.72 -17.55 16.14
CA PHE A 158 -12.43 -16.19 16.53
C PHE A 158 -12.17 -15.30 15.31
N GLU A 159 -11.37 -15.78 14.36
CA GLU A 159 -11.10 -15.11 13.09
C GLU A 159 -12.38 -14.86 12.30
N GLN A 160 -13.20 -15.91 12.09
CA GLN A 160 -14.50 -15.80 11.41
C GLN A 160 -15.40 -14.74 12.07
N LEU A 161 -15.42 -14.67 13.40
CA LEU A 161 -16.19 -13.67 14.13
C LEU A 161 -15.63 -12.24 13.96
N GLN A 162 -14.31 -12.06 13.88
CA GLN A 162 -13.72 -10.75 13.57
C GLN A 162 -14.05 -10.31 12.15
N LEU A 163 -13.91 -11.21 11.17
CA LEU A 163 -14.24 -10.94 9.77
C LEU A 163 -15.72 -10.59 9.61
N LEU A 164 -16.61 -11.38 10.23
CA LEU A 164 -18.06 -11.13 10.21
C LEU A 164 -18.39 -9.77 10.83
N LYS A 165 -17.79 -9.45 11.97
CA LYS A 165 -17.96 -8.15 12.65
C LYS A 165 -17.51 -6.99 11.76
N PHE A 166 -16.38 -7.13 11.07
CA PHE A 166 -15.87 -6.11 10.17
C PHE A 166 -16.78 -5.92 8.95
N ALA A 167 -17.15 -7.02 8.28
CA ALA A 167 -18.00 -7.01 7.10
C ALA A 167 -19.38 -6.39 7.37
N TRP A 168 -19.94 -6.59 8.57
CA TRP A 168 -21.27 -6.09 8.92
C TRP A 168 -21.26 -4.68 9.52
N ARG A 169 -20.08 -4.12 9.83
CA ARG A 169 -19.96 -2.83 10.50
C ARG A 169 -20.60 -1.67 9.72
N GLY A 170 -20.54 -1.71 8.39
CA GLY A 170 -21.16 -0.68 7.53
C GLY A 170 -22.70 -0.74 7.46
N ASN A 171 -23.30 -1.87 7.85
CA ASN A 171 -24.74 -2.13 7.77
C ASN A 171 -25.42 -2.18 9.15
N LEU A 172 -24.66 -2.02 10.23
CA LEU A 172 -25.22 -1.99 11.59
C LEU A 172 -25.72 -0.58 11.91
N VAL A 173 -27.04 -0.43 12.02
CA VAL A 173 -27.65 0.77 12.58
C VAL A 173 -27.20 0.89 14.04
N ASN A 174 -26.56 2.02 14.37
CA ASN A 174 -26.14 2.30 15.74
C ASN A 174 -27.33 2.81 16.54
N VAL A 175 -28.21 1.90 16.94
CA VAL A 175 -29.44 2.21 17.69
C VAL A 175 -29.14 2.95 19.01
N ALA A 176 -27.94 2.77 19.59
CA ALA A 176 -27.54 3.50 20.79
C ALA A 176 -27.25 5.00 20.52
N GLU A 177 -26.72 5.32 19.35
CA GLU A 177 -26.49 6.70 18.90
C GLU A 177 -27.81 7.33 18.43
N GLU A 178 -28.68 6.58 17.74
CA GLU A 178 -30.04 7.02 17.44
C GLU A 178 -30.81 7.34 18.73
N ASN A 179 -30.77 6.45 19.74
CA ASN A 179 -31.46 6.68 21.00
C ASN A 179 -30.91 7.89 21.78
N ALA A 180 -29.61 8.16 21.70
CA ALA A 180 -29.02 9.34 22.33
C ALA A 180 -29.48 10.65 21.68
N LEU A 181 -29.75 10.65 20.38
CA LEU A 181 -30.32 11.81 19.67
C LEU A 181 -31.76 12.12 20.10
N TYR A 182 -32.52 11.11 20.53
CA TYR A 182 -33.90 11.29 21.01
C TYR A 182 -34.00 11.70 22.49
N GLU A 183 -32.91 11.66 23.26
CA GLU A 183 -32.90 12.11 24.66
C GLU A 183 -32.58 13.61 24.83
N GLU A 184 -32.24 14.31 23.73
CA GLU A 184 -31.95 15.77 23.73
C GLU A 184 -33.13 16.66 23.28
N GLU A 185 -34.33 16.11 23.03
CA GLU A 185 -35.57 16.86 22.69
C GLU A 185 -36.55 17.04 23.87
#